data_AF-A0A3N5J9V5-F1
#
_entry.id   AF-A0A3N5J9V5-F1
#
_cell.length_a   1.000
_cell.length_b   1.000
_cell.length_c   1.000
_cell.angle_alpha   90.00
_cell.angle_beta   90.00
_cell.angle_gamma   90.00
#
_symmetry.space_group_name_H-M   'P 1'
#
loop_
_entity.id
_entity.type
_entity.pdbx_description
1 polymer ?
#
loop_
_entity_poly.entity_id
_entity_poly.type
_entity_poly.pdbx_seq_one_letter_code
_entity_poly.pdbx_strand_id
1 'polypeptide(L)'
;MKNWIYYIVIVVVAAGYFGCSSGKNESSNNKGKTNDQPGTASSPEIEYDVVRKWEIPCGGKGGVGMEILVDESSTRQEVMNLARRIHAEYDTKGCIFFSIYDSRDAWLDRLDAMNDPNGKKTKLRLSENEYWKHFLVDVVRNSSKNIDKVDWVAKGRNH
;
A
#
# COMPACT_ATOMS: atom_id res chain seq x y z
N MET A 1 -3.90 26.65 19.14
CA MET A 1 -3.66 25.24 19.48
C MET A 1 -4.75 24.42 18.80
N LYS A 2 -4.44 23.61 17.79
CA LYS A 2 -5.43 22.81 17.05
C LYS A 2 -5.36 21.38 17.57
N ASN A 3 -6.35 21.00 18.38
CA ASN A 3 -6.52 19.63 18.86
C ASN A 3 -7.05 18.75 17.73
N TRP A 4 -6.37 17.65 17.44
CA TRP A 4 -6.89 16.60 16.57
C TRP A 4 -7.29 15.43 17.46
N ILE A 5 -8.60 15.15 17.48
CA ILE A 5 -9.22 14.04 18.21
C ILE A 5 -9.19 12.82 17.29
N TYR A 6 -8.55 11.74 17.71
CA TYR A 6 -8.64 10.44 17.04
C TYR A 6 -9.84 9.68 17.60
N TYR A 7 -10.85 9.39 16.77
CA TYR A 7 -11.93 8.47 17.09
C TYR A 7 -11.54 7.06 16.64
N ILE A 8 -11.57 6.11 17.58
CA ILE A 8 -11.51 4.67 17.31
C ILE A 8 -12.97 4.21 17.12
N VAL A 9 -13.30 3.64 15.97
CA VAL A 9 -14.60 2.99 15.74
C VAL A 9 -14.34 1.53 15.34
N ILE A 10 -14.89 0.62 16.14
CA ILE A 10 -14.96 -0.81 15.92
C ILE A 10 -16.21 -1.08 15.06
N VAL A 11 -16.09 -1.84 13.97
CA VAL A 11 -17.26 -2.28 13.18
C VAL A 11 -17.27 -3.79 12.97
N VAL A 12 -18.44 -4.35 13.32
CA VAL A 12 -18.90 -5.73 13.25
C VAL A 12 -19.22 -6.11 11.81
N VAL A 13 -18.77 -7.29 11.35
CA VAL A 13 -19.08 -7.83 10.01
C VAL A 13 -20.36 -8.66 10.07
N ALA A 14 -21.36 -8.29 9.26
CA ALA A 14 -22.50 -9.13 8.92
C ALA A 14 -22.40 -9.56 7.44
N ALA A 15 -22.42 -10.87 7.20
CA ALA A 15 -22.41 -11.49 5.89
C ALA A 15 -23.81 -11.50 5.25
N GLY A 16 -23.88 -11.28 3.93
CA GLY A 16 -25.10 -11.40 3.13
C GLY A 16 -24.79 -11.87 1.71
N TYR A 17 -25.47 -12.95 1.31
CA TYR A 17 -25.41 -13.70 0.05
C TYR A 17 -26.29 -13.08 -1.08
N PHE A 18 -26.22 -13.69 -2.28
CA PHE A 18 -27.03 -13.59 -3.53
C PHE A 18 -26.33 -12.86 -4.70
N GLY A 19 -26.32 -13.34 -5.96
CA GLY A 19 -26.96 -14.49 -6.62
C GLY A 19 -26.57 -14.53 -8.12
N CYS A 20 -26.76 -15.70 -8.76
CA CYS A 20 -26.47 -16.01 -10.17
C CYS A 20 -27.32 -15.24 -11.20
N SER A 21 -26.82 -15.08 -12.43
CA SER A 21 -27.61 -15.36 -13.65
C SER A 21 -26.76 -15.54 -14.92
N SER A 22 -27.18 -16.47 -15.78
CA SER A 22 -26.55 -16.89 -17.03
C SER A 22 -27.07 -16.10 -18.26
N GLY A 23 -26.25 -15.97 -19.30
CA GLY A 23 -26.66 -15.50 -20.63
C GLY A 23 -25.72 -16.00 -21.73
N LYS A 24 -26.28 -16.53 -22.82
CA LYS A 24 -25.63 -17.30 -23.91
C LYS A 24 -25.19 -16.43 -25.11
N ASN A 25 -24.19 -16.97 -25.83
CA ASN A 25 -23.92 -16.96 -27.28
C ASN A 25 -23.68 -15.64 -28.02
N GLU A 26 -22.51 -15.54 -28.68
CA GLU A 26 -22.44 -15.49 -30.15
C GLU A 26 -21.00 -15.73 -30.66
N SER A 27 -20.91 -16.47 -31.76
CA SER A 27 -19.68 -16.86 -32.46
C SER A 27 -19.48 -15.92 -33.66
N SER A 28 -18.27 -15.41 -33.85
CA SER A 28 -17.82 -14.87 -35.14
C SER A 28 -16.32 -15.08 -35.32
N ASN A 29 -16.00 -15.87 -36.34
CA ASN A 29 -14.68 -16.03 -36.91
C ASN A 29 -14.13 -14.70 -37.40
N ASN A 30 -12.89 -14.36 -37.05
CA ASN A 30 -12.05 -13.58 -37.95
C ASN A 30 -10.60 -14.05 -37.92
N LYS A 31 -10.09 -14.23 -39.13
CA LYS A 31 -8.86 -14.90 -39.51
C LYS A 31 -7.73 -13.87 -39.56
N GLY A 32 -6.62 -14.15 -38.87
CA GLY A 32 -5.28 -13.67 -39.24
C GLY A 32 -4.92 -12.25 -38.81
N LYS A 33 -4.23 -12.16 -37.67
CA LYS A 33 -2.97 -11.43 -37.49
C LYS A 33 -2.37 -11.87 -36.15
N THR A 34 -1.43 -12.80 -36.23
CA THR A 34 -0.47 -13.07 -35.15
C THR A 34 0.36 -11.81 -34.95
N ASN A 35 -0.15 -10.92 -34.11
CA ASN A 35 0.71 -10.01 -33.38
C ASN A 35 1.28 -10.85 -32.24
N ASP A 36 2.54 -11.26 -32.40
CA ASP A 36 3.37 -11.67 -31.27
C ASP A 36 3.51 -10.44 -30.35
N GLN A 37 2.48 -10.22 -29.51
CA GLN A 37 2.64 -9.41 -28.32
C GLN A 37 3.70 -10.13 -27.48
N PRO A 38 4.81 -9.48 -27.11
CA PRO A 38 5.70 -10.05 -26.12
C PRO A 38 4.84 -10.35 -24.91
N GLY A 39 4.73 -11.64 -24.58
CA GLY A 39 3.99 -12.11 -23.42
C GLY A 39 4.36 -11.22 -22.25
N THR A 40 3.36 -10.56 -21.68
CA THR A 40 3.54 -9.78 -20.46
C THR A 40 3.94 -10.80 -19.42
N ALA A 41 5.26 -11.01 -19.26
CA ALA A 41 5.79 -11.82 -18.20
C ALA A 41 5.23 -11.18 -16.93
N SER A 42 4.26 -11.85 -16.32
CA SER A 42 3.70 -11.45 -15.04
C SER A 42 4.90 -11.30 -14.13
N SER A 43 5.25 -10.06 -13.76
CA SER A 43 6.34 -9.84 -12.83
C SER A 43 6.09 -10.73 -11.62
N PRO A 44 7.10 -11.47 -11.15
CA PRO A 44 6.91 -12.39 -10.02
C PRO A 44 6.22 -11.64 -8.88
N GLU A 45 5.13 -12.20 -8.41
CA GLU A 45 4.38 -11.64 -7.30
C GLU A 45 5.20 -11.83 -6.03
N ILE A 46 5.71 -10.73 -5.48
CA ILE A 46 6.43 -10.79 -4.21
C ILE A 46 5.44 -11.02 -3.06
N GLU A 47 5.84 -11.88 -2.13
CA GLU A 47 5.12 -12.09 -0.87
C GLU A 47 5.26 -10.83 0.00
N TYR A 48 4.19 -10.51 0.74
CA TYR A 48 4.17 -9.37 1.63
C TYR A 48 3.20 -9.58 2.79
N ASP A 49 3.51 -8.98 3.93
CA ASP A 49 2.68 -8.99 5.13
C ASP A 49 2.09 -7.60 5.40
N VAL A 50 0.78 -7.51 5.62
CA VAL A 50 0.17 -6.28 6.13
C VAL A 50 0.28 -6.26 7.65
N VAL A 51 1.26 -5.53 8.18
CA VAL A 51 1.51 -5.46 9.63
C VAL A 51 0.58 -4.49 10.35
N ARG A 52 -0.02 -3.54 9.63
CA ARG A 52 -1.03 -2.64 10.17
C ARG A 52 -1.98 -2.20 9.07
N LYS A 53 -3.28 -2.12 9.39
CA LYS A 53 -4.32 -1.57 8.53
C LYS A 53 -5.30 -0.77 9.36
N TRP A 54 -5.73 0.38 8.86
CA TRP A 54 -6.72 1.24 9.51
C TRP A 54 -7.57 1.99 8.50
N GLU A 55 -8.71 2.50 8.97
CA GLU A 55 -9.58 3.35 8.16
C GLU A 55 -9.18 4.82 8.32
N ILE A 56 -9.20 5.56 7.21
CA ILE A 56 -8.94 7.00 7.20
C ILE A 56 -10.26 7.72 6.92
N PRO A 57 -10.71 8.63 7.80
CA PRO A 57 -11.86 9.46 7.49
C PRO A 57 -11.50 10.41 6.34
N CYS A 58 -12.06 10.15 5.15
CA CYS A 58 -11.75 10.91 3.93
C CYS A 58 -13.02 11.21 3.12
N GLY A 59 -13.93 11.98 3.74
CA GLY A 59 -15.23 12.32 3.15
C GLY A 59 -16.10 11.10 2.87
N GLY A 60 -17.03 11.23 1.93
CA GLY A 60 -18.06 10.21 1.65
C GLY A 60 -17.56 8.89 1.05
N LYS A 61 -16.30 8.80 0.61
CA LYS A 61 -15.70 7.58 0.05
C LYS A 61 -14.83 6.81 1.04
N GLY A 62 -14.58 7.38 2.23
CA GLY A 62 -13.62 6.84 3.19
C GLY A 62 -12.20 6.74 2.63
N GLY A 63 -11.31 6.14 3.40
CA GLY A 63 -9.92 5.94 3.02
C GLY A 63 -9.30 4.78 3.76
N VAL A 64 -8.12 4.38 3.31
CA VAL A 64 -7.39 3.26 3.89
C VAL A 64 -5.96 3.66 4.20
N GLY A 65 -5.50 3.25 5.37
CA GLY A 65 -4.12 3.33 5.81
C GLY A 65 -3.53 1.93 5.96
N MET A 66 -2.31 1.69 5.45
CA MET A 66 -1.64 0.39 5.60
C MET A 66 -0.13 0.54 5.85
N GLU A 67 0.45 -0.39 6.59
CA GLU A 67 1.91 -0.57 6.69
C GLU A 67 2.22 -2.02 6.31
N ILE A 68 3.22 -2.20 5.45
CA ILE A 68 3.50 -3.46 4.77
C ILE A 68 4.96 -3.86 5.00
N LEU A 69 5.21 -5.14 5.24
CA LEU A 69 6.53 -5.76 5.20
C LEU A 69 6.71 -6.59 3.93
N VAL A 70 7.88 -6.51 3.33
CA VAL A 70 8.36 -7.39 2.25
C VAL A 70 9.68 -8.03 2.66
N ASP A 71 10.14 -9.03 1.91
CA ASP A 71 11.45 -9.63 2.14
C ASP A 71 12.59 -8.65 1.80
N GLU A 72 13.68 -8.66 2.58
CA GLU A 72 14.87 -7.81 2.36
C GLU A 72 15.56 -8.09 1.03
N SER A 73 15.37 -9.26 0.41
CA SER A 73 15.89 -9.56 -0.92
C SER A 73 15.09 -8.91 -2.07
N SER A 74 13.91 -8.35 -1.78
CA SER A 74 13.04 -7.76 -2.78
C SER A 74 13.73 -6.60 -3.52
N THR A 75 13.63 -6.60 -4.83
CA THR A 75 14.17 -5.52 -5.67
C THR A 75 13.26 -4.29 -5.65
N ARG A 76 13.85 -3.13 -5.93
CA ARG A 76 13.10 -1.88 -6.13
C ARG A 76 11.98 -2.03 -7.15
N GLN A 77 12.23 -2.74 -8.26
CA GLN A 77 11.21 -2.91 -9.29
C GLN A 77 10.01 -3.72 -8.78
N GLU A 78 10.26 -4.80 -8.04
CA GLU A 78 9.22 -5.63 -7.44
C GLU A 78 8.40 -4.86 -6.41
N VAL A 79 9.07 -4.14 -5.50
CA VAL A 79 8.41 -3.35 -4.45
C VAL A 79 7.58 -2.21 -5.07
N MET A 80 8.10 -1.54 -6.10
CA MET A 80 7.36 -0.49 -6.79
C MET A 80 6.17 -1.06 -7.58
N ASN A 81 6.28 -2.27 -8.14
CA ASN A 81 5.16 -2.95 -8.79
C ASN A 81 4.07 -3.33 -7.77
N LEU A 82 4.47 -3.86 -6.60
CA LEU A 82 3.56 -4.12 -5.48
C LEU A 82 2.83 -2.84 -5.07
N ALA A 83 3.55 -1.74 -4.86
CA ALA A 83 2.97 -0.47 -4.47
C ALA A 83 1.95 0.04 -5.50
N ARG A 84 2.26 0.02 -6.79
CA ARG A 84 1.32 0.44 -7.84
C ARG A 84 0.08 -0.45 -7.91
N ARG A 85 0.24 -1.75 -7.71
CA ARG A 85 -0.87 -2.71 -7.70
C ARG A 85 -1.83 -2.43 -6.54
N ILE A 86 -1.30 -2.31 -5.32
CA ILE A 86 -2.11 -1.97 -4.14
C ILE A 86 -2.77 -0.59 -4.33
N HIS A 87 -2.03 0.38 -4.85
CA HIS A 87 -2.58 1.70 -5.14
C HIS A 87 -3.78 1.64 -6.11
N ALA A 88 -3.68 0.81 -7.16
CA ALA A 88 -4.77 0.59 -8.11
C ALA A 88 -5.96 -0.17 -7.48
N GLU A 89 -5.72 -1.15 -6.61
CA GLU A 89 -6.79 -1.89 -5.90
C GLU A 89 -7.68 -0.97 -5.06
N TYR A 90 -7.10 0.08 -4.48
CA TYR A 90 -7.81 1.03 -3.62
C TYR A 90 -8.15 2.35 -4.33
N ASP A 91 -8.05 2.43 -5.66
CA ASP A 91 -8.22 3.69 -6.43
C ASP A 91 -9.60 4.36 -6.23
N THR A 92 -10.62 3.57 -5.94
CA THR A 92 -11.99 4.02 -5.65
C THR A 92 -12.13 4.73 -4.30
N LYS A 93 -11.16 4.59 -3.39
CA LYS A 93 -11.15 5.26 -2.08
C LYS A 93 -10.82 6.74 -2.22
N GLY A 94 -11.32 7.55 -1.28
CA GLY A 94 -11.04 8.99 -1.25
C GLY A 94 -9.60 9.29 -0.84
N CYS A 95 -9.07 8.53 0.12
CA CYS A 95 -7.69 8.62 0.58
C CYS A 95 -7.02 7.26 0.64
N ILE A 96 -5.75 7.20 0.28
CA ILE A 96 -4.87 6.05 0.47
C ILE A 96 -3.60 6.57 1.11
N PHE A 97 -3.18 5.92 2.19
CA PHE A 97 -1.85 6.11 2.76
C PHE A 97 -1.25 4.73 3.00
N PHE A 98 -0.09 4.42 2.43
CA PHE A 98 0.64 3.26 2.92
C PHE A 98 2.14 3.39 2.77
N SER A 99 2.83 2.70 3.68
CA SER A 99 4.28 2.64 3.73
C SER A 99 4.74 1.19 3.62
N ILE A 100 5.79 0.94 2.84
CA ILE A 100 6.40 -0.40 2.68
C ILE A 100 7.79 -0.39 3.31
N TYR A 101 8.07 -1.41 4.12
CA TYR A 101 9.35 -1.67 4.75
C TYR A 101 9.82 -3.08 4.41
N ASP A 102 11.11 -3.35 4.53
CA ASP A 102 11.67 -4.71 4.53
C ASP A 102 12.23 -5.13 5.91
N SER A 103 12.39 -4.19 6.83
CA SER A 103 12.86 -4.45 8.18
C SER A 103 11.73 -4.24 9.19
N ARG A 104 11.46 -5.29 9.97
CA ARG A 104 10.54 -5.22 11.11
C ARG A 104 11.02 -4.20 12.14
N ASP A 105 12.32 -4.04 12.33
CA ASP A 105 12.88 -3.05 13.26
C ASP A 105 12.65 -1.61 12.76
N ALA A 106 12.77 -1.37 11.46
CA ALA A 106 12.46 -0.06 10.87
C ALA A 106 10.97 0.29 11.06
N TRP A 107 10.08 -0.67 10.82
CA TRP A 107 8.66 -0.48 11.10
C TRP A 107 8.38 -0.20 12.59
N LEU A 108 8.98 -0.97 13.50
CA LEU A 108 8.83 -0.76 14.95
C LEU A 108 9.35 0.60 15.41
N ASP A 109 10.47 1.07 14.86
CA ASP A 109 11.01 2.40 15.16
C ASP A 109 10.05 3.52 14.70
N ARG A 110 9.40 3.36 13.54
CA ARG A 110 8.34 4.28 13.09
C ARG A 110 7.14 4.26 14.03
N LEU A 111 6.69 3.06 14.43
CA LEU A 111 5.54 2.87 15.30
C LEU A 111 5.79 3.51 16.68
N ASP A 112 6.96 3.28 17.26
CA ASP A 112 7.35 3.88 18.54
C ASP A 112 7.43 5.40 18.44
N ALA A 113 7.97 5.94 17.34
CA ALA A 113 8.00 7.38 17.09
C ALA A 113 6.59 8.00 16.94
N MET A 114 5.61 7.25 16.43
CA MET A 114 4.22 7.70 16.36
C MET A 114 3.50 7.64 17.72
N ASN A 115 3.91 6.72 18.58
CA ASN A 115 3.28 6.47 19.88
C ASN A 115 3.90 7.27 21.03
N ASP A 116 4.97 8.05 20.80
CA ASP A 116 5.54 8.94 21.80
C ASP A 116 4.88 10.34 21.76
N PRO A 117 3.94 10.64 22.67
CA PRO A 117 3.23 11.93 22.70
C PRO A 117 4.15 13.11 23.06
N ASN A 118 5.34 12.86 23.60
CA ASN A 118 6.26 13.91 24.06
C ASN A 118 7.40 14.18 23.06
N GLY A 119 7.50 13.41 21.97
CA GLY A 119 8.62 13.49 21.02
C GLY A 119 9.99 13.31 21.67
N LYS A 120 10.04 12.69 22.86
CA LYS A 120 11.28 12.37 23.57
C LYS A 120 11.88 11.16 22.91
N LYS A 121 12.70 11.40 21.86
CA LYS A 121 13.52 10.42 21.13
C LYS A 121 13.62 9.09 21.89
N THR A 122 12.68 8.19 21.61
CA THR A 122 12.82 6.79 22.00
C THR A 122 14.13 6.32 21.40
N LYS A 123 14.89 5.52 22.16
CA LYS A 123 16.12 4.93 21.65
C LYS A 123 15.74 4.10 20.43
N LEU A 124 16.05 4.61 19.23
CA LEU A 124 15.82 3.91 17.97
C LEU A 124 16.59 2.59 18.00
N ARG A 125 15.99 1.52 17.48
CA ARG A 125 16.68 0.24 17.25
C ARG A 125 17.72 0.42 16.16
N LEU A 126 17.38 1.21 15.15
CA LEU A 126 18.23 1.55 14.02
C LEU A 126 18.79 2.96 14.16
N SER A 127 20.00 3.19 13.65
CA SER A 127 20.43 4.57 13.41
C SER A 127 19.50 5.21 12.38
N GLU A 128 19.35 6.53 12.39
CA GLU A 128 18.49 7.22 11.41
C GLU A 128 18.88 6.86 9.96
N ASN A 129 20.18 6.81 9.67
CA ASN A 129 20.67 6.42 8.35
C ASN A 129 20.29 4.97 7.98
N GLU A 130 20.26 4.07 8.97
CA GLU A 130 19.89 2.68 8.74
C GLU A 130 18.38 2.53 8.55
N TYR A 131 17.57 3.23 9.35
CA TYR A 131 16.12 3.31 9.16
C TYR A 131 15.75 3.70 7.72
N TRP A 132 16.41 4.73 7.17
CA TRP A 132 16.14 5.20 5.82
C TRP A 132 16.55 4.22 4.71
N LYS A 133 17.33 3.17 4.98
CA LYS A 133 17.58 2.10 4.00
C LYS A 133 16.40 1.13 3.90
N HIS A 134 15.65 1.00 4.98
CA HIS A 134 14.60 0.01 5.16
C HIS A 134 13.18 0.56 5.00
N PHE A 135 13.01 1.89 4.99
CA PHE A 135 11.76 2.52 4.57
C PHE A 135 11.77 2.67 3.04
N LEU A 136 11.07 1.78 2.34
CA LEU A 136 11.22 1.60 0.89
C LEU A 136 10.34 2.54 0.09
N VAL A 137 9.05 2.52 0.35
CA VAL A 137 8.04 3.24 -0.45
C VAL A 137 7.06 3.94 0.47
N ASP A 138 6.73 5.18 0.10
CA ASP A 138 5.62 5.94 0.67
C ASP A 138 4.58 6.22 -0.42
N VAL A 139 3.32 5.90 -0.14
CA VAL A 139 2.20 6.11 -1.06
C VAL A 139 1.17 7.01 -0.40
N VAL A 140 0.83 8.09 -1.10
CA VAL A 140 -0.15 9.07 -0.65
C VAL A 140 -1.09 9.40 -1.81
N ARG A 141 -2.36 9.07 -1.66
CA ARG A 141 -3.44 9.54 -2.52
C ARG A 141 -4.48 10.27 -1.69
N ASN A 142 -4.90 11.43 -2.18
CA ASN A 142 -6.02 12.18 -1.63
C ASN A 142 -6.75 12.85 -2.78
N SER A 143 -7.88 12.28 -3.19
CA SER A 143 -8.65 12.77 -4.33
C SER A 143 -9.18 14.19 -4.11
N SER A 144 -9.50 14.56 -2.86
CA SER A 144 -10.00 15.91 -2.53
C SER A 144 -8.94 17.00 -2.65
N LYS A 145 -7.66 16.63 -2.59
CA LYS A 145 -6.52 17.55 -2.69
C LYS A 145 -5.75 17.42 -4.00
N ASN A 146 -6.22 16.58 -4.92
CA ASN A 146 -5.53 16.23 -6.15
C ASN A 146 -4.07 15.76 -5.91
N ILE A 147 -3.88 14.92 -4.90
CA ILE A 147 -2.59 14.30 -4.58
C ILE A 147 -2.67 12.83 -4.98
N ASP A 148 -1.69 12.37 -5.75
CA ASP A 148 -1.51 10.96 -6.12
C ASP A 148 0.01 10.74 -6.30
N LYS A 149 0.62 10.03 -5.34
CA LYS A 149 2.07 9.84 -5.26
C LYS A 149 2.42 8.43 -4.84
N VAL A 150 3.40 7.85 -5.51
CA VAL A 150 4.06 6.58 -5.17
C VAL A 150 5.56 6.82 -5.24
N ASP A 151 6.18 7.08 -4.10
CA ASP A 151 7.57 7.54 -4.01
C ASP A 151 8.48 6.45 -3.41
N TRP A 152 9.59 6.16 -4.08
CA TRP A 152 10.68 5.40 -3.47
C TRP A 152 11.47 6.32 -2.54
N VAL A 153 11.47 6.01 -1.24
CA VAL A 153 12.06 6.87 -0.20
C VAL A 153 13.34 6.30 0.39
N ALA A 154 13.68 5.04 0.10
CA ALA A 154 14.88 4.42 0.63
C ALA A 154 16.16 5.11 0.12
N LYS A 155 17.08 5.38 1.05
CA LYS A 155 18.38 6.02 0.78
C LYS A 155 19.49 4.97 0.76
N GLY A 156 20.37 5.04 -0.25
CA GLY A 156 21.51 4.13 -0.35
C GLY A 156 21.17 2.71 -0.80
N ARG A 157 19.91 2.44 -1.16
CA ARG A 157 19.44 1.17 -1.74
C ARG A 157 19.00 1.40 -3.19
N ASN A 158 19.76 0.82 -4.12
CA ASN A 158 19.57 1.02 -5.56
C ASN A 158 19.05 -0.22 -6.29
N HIS A 159 19.06 -1.39 -5.65
CA HIS A 159 18.57 -2.63 -6.25
C HIS A 159 17.08 -2.80 -6.00
#